data_AF-A0A4S3J4V4-F1
#
_entry.id   AF-A0A4S3J4V4-F1
#
_cell.length_a   1.000
_cell.length_b   1.000
_cell.length_c   1.000
_cell.angle_alpha   90.00
_cell.angle_beta   90.00
_cell.angle_gamma   90.00
#
_symmetry.space_group_name_H-M   'P 1'
#
loop_
_entity.id
_entity.type
_entity.pdbx_description
1 polymer ?
#
loop_
_entity_poly.entity_id
_entity_poly.type
_entity_poly.pdbx_seq_one_letter_code
_entity_poly.pdbx_strand_id
1 'polypeptide(L)'
;MPEATGLEILDDVEDLWVYIHSSTLASLLSSQSIPIGIDLDRTIVVGDSAGGLLGAYLALSYPDDIRAAILAYPMLDCNATCSVAAD
;
A
#
# COMPACT_ATOMS: atom_id res chain seq x y z
N MET A 1 17.56 1.79 -18.29
CA MET A 1 17.17 0.82 -17.26
C MET A 1 16.43 1.62 -16.20
N PRO A 2 15.23 1.23 -15.76
CA PRO A 2 14.57 1.96 -14.67
C PRO A 2 15.36 1.80 -13.36
N GLU A 3 15.18 2.76 -12.46
CA GLU A 3 15.87 2.87 -11.19
C GLU A 3 15.37 1.87 -10.13
N ALA A 4 14.17 1.33 -10.30
CA ALA A 4 13.56 0.30 -9.46
C ALA A 4 12.70 -0.66 -10.31
N THR A 5 12.58 -1.90 -9.83
CA THR A 5 11.77 -2.96 -10.40
C THR A 5 10.39 -3.02 -9.74
N GLY A 6 9.43 -3.68 -10.40
CA GLY A 6 8.11 -3.88 -9.82
C GLY A 6 8.12 -4.69 -8.52
N LEU A 7 9.08 -5.60 -8.34
CA LEU A 7 9.21 -6.38 -7.10
C LEU A 7 9.70 -5.51 -5.95
N GLU A 8 10.70 -4.66 -6.18
CA GLU A 8 11.19 -3.71 -5.16
C GLU A 8 10.08 -2.76 -4.71
N ILE A 9 9.18 -2.35 -5.62
CA ILE A 9 8.01 -1.54 -5.26
C ILE A 9 7.02 -2.31 -4.37
N LEU A 10 6.80 -3.61 -4.63
CA LEU A 10 5.93 -4.42 -3.79
C LEU A 10 6.55 -4.69 -2.42
N ASP A 11 7.87 -4.90 -2.36
CA ASP A 11 8.61 -5.04 -1.10
C ASP A 11 8.46 -3.76 -0.25
N ASP A 12 8.58 -2.56 -0.84
CA ASP A 12 8.37 -1.29 -0.14
C ASP A 12 6.93 -1.16 0.43
N VAL A 13 5.92 -1.64 -0.29
CA VAL A 13 4.52 -1.64 0.16
C VAL A 13 4.34 -2.56 1.38
N GLU A 14 5.00 -3.72 1.37
CA GLU A 14 4.96 -4.66 2.50
C GLU A 14 5.78 -4.16 3.70
N ASP A 15 6.94 -3.56 3.47
CA ASP A 15 7.75 -2.95 4.52
C ASP A 15 6.99 -1.82 5.21
N LEU A 16 6.23 -1.01 4.46
CA LEU A 16 5.32 -0.03 5.05
C LEU A 16 4.26 -0.70 5.92
N TRP A 17 3.63 -1.79 5.44
CA TRP A 17 2.61 -2.50 6.20
C TRP A 17 3.17 -3.07 7.52
N VAL A 18 4.35 -3.67 7.48
CA VAL A 18 5.05 -4.15 8.69
C VAL A 18 5.41 -2.98 9.61
N TYR A 19 5.88 -1.86 9.05
CA TYR A 19 6.27 -0.70 9.83
C TYR A 19 5.09 -0.09 10.60
N ILE A 20 3.90 0.02 10.00
CA ILE A 20 2.74 0.59 10.68
C ILE A 20 2.23 -0.28 11.85
N HIS A 21 2.47 -1.59 11.79
CA HIS A 21 2.18 -2.54 12.87
C HIS A 21 3.33 -2.68 13.89
N SER A 22 4.46 -2.02 13.66
CA SER A 22 5.65 -2.17 14.49
C SER A 22 5.55 -1.40 15.81
N SER A 23 6.19 -1.96 16.84
CA SER A 23 6.39 -1.25 18.11
C SER A 23 7.24 0.02 17.96
N THR A 24 8.06 0.11 16.91
CA THR A 24 8.85 1.29 16.59
C THR A 24 7.96 2.49 16.31
N LEU A 25 6.98 2.36 15.41
CA LEU A 25 6.05 3.44 15.11
C LEU A 25 5.15 3.76 16.31
N ALA A 26 4.64 2.72 16.99
CA ALA A 26 3.82 2.90 18.19
C ALA A 26 4.56 3.69 19.29
N SER A 27 5.83 3.35 19.54
CA SER A 27 6.68 4.03 20.52
C SER A 27 6.93 5.48 20.10
N LEU A 28 7.26 5.71 18.83
CA LEU A 28 7.47 7.05 18.28
C LEU A 28 6.25 7.96 18.51
N LEU A 29 5.06 7.49 18.17
CA LEU A 29 3.82 8.26 18.34
C LEU A 29 3.44 8.48 19.81
N SER A 30 3.68 7.50 20.68
CA SER A 30 3.42 7.64 22.11
C SER A 30 4.38 8.61 22.81
N SER A 31 5.58 8.82 22.25
CA SER A 31 6.61 9.71 22.82
C SER A 31 6.42 11.21 22.52
N GLN A 32 5.41 11.55 21.72
CA GLN A 32 5.09 12.94 21.41
C GLN A 32 4.54 13.67 22.65
N SER A 33 4.61 15.01 22.66
CA SER A 33 4.14 15.84 23.79
C SER A 33 2.66 15.61 24.12
N ILE A 34 1.87 15.24 23.12
CA ILE A 34 0.53 14.69 23.24
C ILE A 34 0.61 13.27 22.66
N PRO A 35 0.43 12.21 23.47
CA PRO A 35 0.52 10.83 22.97
C PRO A 35 -0.53 10.57 21.89
N ILE A 36 -0.07 10.02 20.76
CA ILE A 36 -0.92 9.63 19.62
C ILE A 36 -0.86 8.11 19.48
N GLY A 37 -1.99 7.49 19.14
CA GLY A 37 -2.07 6.08 18.76
C GLY A 37 -2.73 5.94 17.40
N ILE A 38 -2.30 4.94 16.62
CA ILE A 38 -2.96 4.57 15.38
C ILE A 38 -4.04 3.55 15.70
N ASP A 39 -5.21 3.75 15.12
CA ASP A 39 -6.30 2.78 15.16
C ASP A 39 -6.28 1.95 13.87
N LEU A 40 -5.65 0.78 13.95
CA LEU A 40 -5.48 -0.11 12.80
C LEU A 40 -6.76 -0.91 12.48
N ASP A 41 -7.72 -1.01 13.41
CA ASP A 41 -9.03 -1.64 13.17
C ASP A 41 -9.91 -0.81 12.20
N ARG A 42 -9.51 0.44 11.94
CA ARG A 42 -10.19 1.37 11.01
C ARG A 42 -9.29 1.81 9.85
N THR A 43 -8.47 0.89 9.34
CA THR A 43 -7.56 1.15 8.21
C THR A 43 -8.28 1.21 6.87
N ILE A 44 -8.00 2.25 6.08
CA ILE A 44 -8.48 2.40 4.70
C ILE A 44 -7.26 2.52 3.79
N VAL A 45 -7.24 1.75 2.70
CA VAL A 45 -6.23 1.86 1.64
C VAL A 45 -6.79 2.70 0.50
N VAL A 46 -6.02 3.65 0.00
CA VAL A 46 -6.41 4.51 -1.13
C VAL A 46 -5.29 4.49 -2.16
N GLY A 47 -5.64 4.28 -3.42
CA GLY A 47 -4.68 4.29 -4.52
C GLY A 47 -5.33 4.66 -5.85
N ASP A 48 -4.56 5.31 -6.72
CA ASP A 48 -5.02 5.71 -8.04
C ASP A 48 -4.09 5.20 -9.15
N SER A 49 -4.64 4.87 -10.33
CA SER A 49 -3.85 4.33 -11.47
C SER A 49 -2.97 3.13 -11.05
N ALA A 50 -1.65 3.21 -11.22
CA ALA A 50 -0.69 2.22 -10.74
C ALA A 50 -0.70 2.08 -9.20
N GLY A 51 -0.93 3.15 -8.46
CA GLY A 51 -1.17 3.08 -7.02
C GLY A 51 -2.47 2.34 -6.68
N GLY A 52 -3.45 2.33 -7.58
CA GLY A 52 -4.65 1.50 -7.47
C GLY A 52 -4.36 0.00 -7.56
N LEU A 53 -3.33 -0.41 -8.33
CA LEU A 53 -2.83 -1.79 -8.32
C LEU A 53 -2.20 -2.13 -6.97
N LEU A 54 -1.34 -1.25 -6.44
CA LEU A 54 -0.70 -1.46 -5.14
C LEU A 54 -1.73 -1.50 -3.99
N GLY A 55 -2.74 -0.62 -4.06
CA GLY A 55 -3.83 -0.62 -3.10
C GLY A 55 -4.69 -1.88 -3.18
N ALA A 56 -4.96 -2.39 -4.39
CA ALA A 56 -5.64 -3.67 -4.57
C ALA A 56 -4.81 -4.84 -4.04
N TYR A 57 -3.52 -4.87 -4.34
CA TYR A 57 -2.56 -5.85 -3.84
C TYR A 57 -2.61 -5.91 -2.31
N LEU A 58 -2.40 -4.78 -1.63
CA LEU A 58 -2.36 -4.72 -0.18
C LEU A 58 -3.71 -5.13 0.45
N ALA A 59 -4.83 -4.65 -0.11
CA ALA A 59 -6.17 -5.02 0.35
C ALA A 59 -6.48 -6.52 0.21
N LEU A 60 -5.94 -7.18 -0.82
CA LEU A 60 -6.11 -8.61 -1.02
C LEU A 60 -5.11 -9.45 -0.21
N SER A 61 -3.94 -8.90 0.12
CA SER A 61 -2.98 -9.53 1.03
C SER A 61 -3.48 -9.55 2.49
N TYR A 62 -4.16 -8.48 2.94
CA TYR A 62 -4.65 -8.33 4.32
C TYR A 62 -6.16 -8.01 4.39
N PRO A 63 -7.03 -8.91 3.88
CA PRO A 63 -8.46 -8.64 3.74
C PRO A 63 -9.20 -8.54 5.08
N ASP A 64 -8.67 -9.14 6.14
CA ASP A 64 -9.26 -9.11 7.49
C ASP A 64 -8.90 -7.84 8.25
N ASP A 65 -7.75 -7.22 7.94
CA ASP A 65 -7.24 -6.03 8.63
C ASP A 65 -7.66 -4.72 7.91
N ILE A 66 -7.87 -4.78 6.59
CA ILE A 66 -8.22 -3.60 5.79
C ILE A 66 -9.73 -3.44 5.71
N ARG A 67 -10.24 -2.38 6.33
CA ARG A 67 -11.68 -2.12 6.42
C ARG A 67 -12.31 -1.72 5.09
N ALA A 68 -11.57 -0.98 4.26
CA ALA A 68 -12.03 -0.54 2.95
C ALA A 68 -10.85 -0.19 2.03
N ALA A 69 -11.09 -0.30 0.72
CA ALA A 69 -10.17 0.17 -0.30
C ALA A 69 -10.89 1.14 -1.26
N ILE A 70 -10.26 2.28 -1.55
CA ILE A 70 -10.73 3.26 -2.55
C ILE A 70 -9.71 3.27 -3.69
N LEU A 71 -10.09 2.66 -4.81
CA LEU A 71 -9.22 2.49 -5.97
C LEU A 71 -9.73 3.33 -7.13
N ALA A 72 -9.05 4.44 -7.43
CA ALA A 72 -9.44 5.34 -8.51
C ALA A 72 -8.78 4.93 -9.84
N TYR A 73 -9.58 4.60 -10.86
CA TYR A 73 -9.10 4.18 -12.19
C TYR A 73 -7.89 3.21 -12.14
N PRO A 74 -7.98 2.10 -11.37
CA PRO A 74 -6.83 1.27 -11.06
C PRO A 74 -6.28 0.50 -12.27
N MET A 75 -4.97 0.29 -12.30
CA MET A 75 -4.30 -0.57 -13.27
C MET A 75 -4.43 -2.05 -12.88
N LEU A 76 -5.59 -2.66 -13.12
CA LEU A 76 -5.85 -4.06 -12.71
C LEU A 76 -5.38 -5.11 -13.72
N ASP A 77 -5.15 -4.72 -14.96
CA ASP A 77 -4.64 -5.59 -16.02
C ASP A 77 -3.53 -4.89 -16.80
N CYS A 78 -2.28 -5.25 -16.48
CA CYS A 78 -1.11 -4.70 -17.14
C CYS A 78 -1.07 -5.03 -18.64
N ASN A 79 -1.67 -6.13 -19.08
CA ASN A 79 -1.67 -6.50 -20.50
C ASN A 79 -2.64 -5.63 -21.31
N ALA A 80 -3.78 -5.27 -20.72
CA ALA A 80 -4.72 -4.33 -21.35
C ALA A 80 -4.17 -2.89 -21.42
N THR A 81 -3.25 -2.52 -20.53
CA THR A 81 -2.68 -1.16 -20.47
C THR A 81 -1.34 -1.00 -21.18
N CYS A 82 -0.55 -2.08 -21.32
CA CYS A 82 0.78 -2.06 -21.96
C CYS A 82 0.79 -2.58 -23.41
N SER A 83 -0.36 -2.66 -24.10
CA SER A 83 -0.45 -3.21 -25.46
C SER A 83 0.11 -2.30 -26.57
N VAL A 84 1.10 -1.45 -26.29
CA VAL A 84 1.81 -0.63 -27.30
C VAL A 84 3.31 -0.63 -27.02
N ALA A 85 3.93 -1.81 -26.98
CA ALA A 85 5.39 -1.96 -27.01
C ALA A 85 5.86 -3.29 -27.62
N ALA A 86 5.02 -3.93 -28.44
CA ALA A 86 5.36 -5.16 -29.14
C ALA A 86 4.74 -5.14 -30.55
N ASP A 87 5.17 -4.17 -31.36
CA ASP A 87 5.20 -4.21 -32.83
C ASP A 87 6.44 -3.43 -33.30
#